data_AF-A0A964BLC2-F1
#
_entry.id   AF-A0A964BLC2-F1
#
_cell.length_a   1.000
_cell.length_b   1.000
_cell.length_c   1.000
_cell.angle_alpha   90.00
_cell.angle_beta   90.00
_cell.angle_gamma   90.00
#
_symmetry.space_group_name_H-M   'P 1'
#
loop_
_entity.id
_entity.type
_entity.pdbx_description
1 polymer ?
#
loop_
_entity_poly.entity_id
_entity_poly.type
_entity_poly.pdbx_seq_one_letter_code
_entity_poly.pdbx_strand_id
1 'polypeptide(L)'
;MTEDSRSDSIIEKTGIWTVITSLIVLFLVYFSRSRPPEVKVEESLKGKVSPTLDNLQKAYDSEANSHVLYLNFAEKAREEGYKDVALLFQTLADAEKIHRDNHKRVIEAMGATPEKIMIVPQVASNIDGEVDSTTNNLSKLIRRDLRSSVNGESAEQQMYAQFIKQAKLDNNSAALKTFKTALVAEHKHSQILDRVKGNLNDWKLADHQLYVCQLTGETFDSHPGLEACSPK
;
A
#
# COMPACT_ATOMS: atom_id res chain seq x y z
N MET A 1 -33.97 19.64 -110.65
CA MET A 1 -32.54 19.75 -110.99
C MET A 1 -31.88 20.65 -109.95
N THR A 2 -30.72 20.20 -109.45
CA THR A 2 -29.68 20.90 -108.65
C THR A 2 -30.09 21.43 -107.27
N GLU A 3 -29.34 21.37 -106.17
CA GLU A 3 -28.01 20.88 -105.76
C GLU A 3 -28.05 20.95 -104.20
N ASP A 4 -27.64 19.90 -103.49
CA ASP A 4 -26.39 19.77 -102.73
C ASP A 4 -26.35 20.44 -101.32
N SER A 5 -25.75 19.65 -100.42
CA SER A 5 -25.47 19.65 -99.00
C SER A 5 -25.09 20.96 -98.27
N ARG A 6 -25.36 21.01 -96.94
CA ARG A 6 -24.32 21.01 -95.88
C ARG A 6 -24.92 20.84 -94.46
N SER A 7 -24.09 20.26 -93.60
CA SER A 7 -24.25 19.82 -92.22
C SER A 7 -24.52 20.91 -91.18
N ASP A 8 -25.09 20.56 -90.01
CA ASP A 8 -24.32 20.53 -88.76
C ASP A 8 -25.12 20.07 -87.51
N SER A 9 -24.52 19.08 -86.84
CA SER A 9 -24.50 18.77 -85.41
C SER A 9 -25.79 18.71 -84.58
N ILE A 10 -26.21 17.46 -84.34
CA ILE A 10 -26.71 16.98 -83.05
C ILE A 10 -25.55 17.02 -82.04
N ILE A 11 -25.82 17.29 -80.75
CA ILE A 11 -25.28 16.64 -79.51
C ILE A 11 -25.33 17.61 -78.31
N GLU A 12 -25.73 17.05 -77.15
CA GLU A 12 -25.60 17.54 -75.76
C GLU A 12 -26.79 18.24 -75.07
N LYS A 13 -27.87 17.51 -74.72
CA LYS A 13 -28.70 17.85 -73.54
C LYS A 13 -29.35 16.64 -72.84
N THR A 14 -28.65 15.52 -72.66
CA THR A 14 -29.24 14.32 -72.02
C THR A 14 -28.37 13.65 -70.95
N GLY A 15 -27.40 14.36 -70.36
CA GLY A 15 -26.43 13.74 -69.42
C GLY A 15 -26.36 14.30 -67.99
N ILE A 16 -27.14 15.32 -67.62
CA ILE A 16 -26.90 16.05 -66.34
C ILE A 16 -27.92 15.70 -65.23
N TRP A 17 -29.08 15.14 -65.58
CA TRP A 17 -30.15 14.87 -64.59
C TRP A 17 -30.09 13.50 -63.89
N THR A 18 -29.17 12.61 -64.26
CA THR A 18 -29.04 11.27 -63.65
C THR A 18 -27.93 11.17 -62.60
N VAL A 19 -27.05 12.17 -62.46
CA VAL A 19 -25.96 12.14 -61.47
C VAL A 19 -26.36 12.79 -60.13
N ILE A 20 -27.29 13.75 -60.14
CA ILE A 20 -27.65 14.53 -58.94
C ILE A 20 -28.58 13.75 -57.99
N THR A 21 -29.41 12.83 -58.50
CA THR A 21 -30.25 11.97 -57.64
C THR A 21 -29.46 10.87 -56.94
N SER A 22 -28.28 10.49 -57.46
CA SER A 22 -27.43 9.45 -56.86
C SER A 22 -26.58 9.96 -55.68
N LEU A 23 -26.19 11.24 -55.70
CA LEU A 23 -25.40 11.84 -54.62
C LEU A 23 -26.22 12.17 -53.35
N ILE A 24 -27.53 12.45 -53.49
CA ILE A 24 -28.40 12.75 -52.35
C ILE A 24 -28.75 11.47 -51.56
N VAL A 25 -28.90 10.33 -52.25
CA VAL A 25 -29.13 9.03 -51.58
C VAL A 25 -27.87 8.55 -50.86
N LEU A 26 -26.67 8.79 -51.42
CA LEU A 26 -25.41 8.48 -50.72
C LEU A 26 -25.21 9.37 -49.47
N PHE A 27 -25.66 10.63 -49.49
CA PHE A 27 -25.57 11.52 -48.33
C PHE A 27 -26.51 11.09 -47.19
N LEU A 28 -27.73 10.63 -47.51
CA LEU A 28 -28.69 10.11 -46.52
C LEU A 28 -28.29 8.73 -45.95
N VAL A 29 -27.68 7.85 -46.75
CA VAL A 29 -27.15 6.57 -46.25
C VAL A 29 -25.85 6.75 -45.47
N TYR A 30 -24.98 7.70 -45.86
CA TYR A 30 -23.73 7.96 -45.14
C TYR A 30 -23.97 8.64 -43.77
N PHE A 31 -24.97 9.51 -43.66
CA PHE A 31 -25.38 10.10 -42.37
C PHE A 31 -26.25 9.18 -41.49
N SER A 32 -26.73 8.05 -42.04
CA SER A 32 -27.42 7.01 -41.27
C SER A 32 -26.49 5.91 -40.75
N ARG A 33 -25.16 6.04 -40.89
CA ARG A 33 -24.25 5.30 -40.02
C ARG A 33 -24.40 5.89 -38.62
N SER A 34 -25.12 5.16 -37.79
CA SER A 34 -25.27 5.35 -36.35
C SER A 34 -24.01 5.98 -35.78
N ARG A 35 -24.17 7.14 -35.12
CA ARG A 35 -23.10 7.69 -34.28
C ARG A 35 -22.58 6.53 -33.42
N PRO A 36 -21.26 6.29 -33.37
CA PRO A 36 -20.75 5.34 -32.39
C PRO A 36 -21.33 5.76 -31.03
N PRO A 37 -21.80 4.82 -30.21
CA PRO A 37 -22.29 5.17 -28.89
C PRO A 37 -21.24 6.06 -28.26
N GLU A 38 -21.64 7.25 -27.82
CA GLU A 38 -20.79 8.12 -27.04
C GLU A 38 -20.27 7.24 -25.90
N VAL A 39 -18.99 6.88 -25.97
CA VAL A 39 -18.34 6.21 -24.87
C VAL A 39 -18.47 7.23 -23.76
N LYS A 40 -19.38 6.97 -22.82
CA LYS A 40 -19.36 7.60 -21.51
C LYS A 40 -18.02 7.16 -20.92
N VAL A 41 -16.97 7.90 -21.27
CA VAL A 41 -15.68 7.80 -20.60
C VAL A 41 -16.03 8.09 -19.18
N GLU A 42 -16.00 7.03 -18.39
CA GLU A 42 -16.45 6.99 -17.02
C GLU A 42 -16.08 8.27 -16.28
N GLU A 43 -17.08 9.12 -16.09
CA GLU A 43 -17.15 10.06 -14.97
C GLU A 43 -17.36 9.28 -13.64
N SER A 44 -16.72 8.11 -13.52
CA SER A 44 -16.80 7.16 -12.40
C SER A 44 -15.47 7.07 -11.63
N LEU A 45 -14.38 7.65 -12.16
CA LEU A 45 -13.06 7.61 -11.51
C LEU A 45 -12.70 8.89 -10.77
N LYS A 46 -13.52 9.94 -10.86
CA LYS A 46 -13.31 11.21 -10.14
C LYS A 46 -13.89 11.10 -8.73
N GLY A 47 -13.15 10.46 -7.83
CA GLY A 47 -13.48 10.42 -6.39
C GLY A 47 -13.41 9.05 -5.72
N LYS A 48 -13.07 7.98 -6.43
CA LYS A 48 -12.85 6.67 -5.79
C LYS A 48 -11.45 6.64 -5.19
N VAL A 49 -11.36 6.81 -3.87
CA VAL A 49 -10.13 6.54 -3.10
C VAL A 49 -9.63 5.15 -3.50
N SER A 50 -8.39 5.03 -3.97
CA SER A 50 -7.82 3.73 -4.34
C SER A 50 -7.85 2.82 -3.11
N PRO A 51 -8.35 1.58 -3.20
CA PRO A 51 -8.30 0.62 -2.09
C PRO A 51 -6.88 0.44 -1.54
N THR A 52 -5.87 0.50 -2.40
CA THR A 52 -4.46 0.50 -1.97
C THR A 52 -4.07 1.76 -1.20
N LEU A 53 -4.60 2.93 -1.55
CA LEU A 53 -4.36 4.15 -0.78
C LEU A 53 -4.97 4.05 0.62
N ASP A 54 -6.21 3.56 0.74
CA ASP A 54 -6.86 3.31 2.03
C ASP A 54 -6.06 2.31 2.89
N ASN A 55 -5.55 1.23 2.28
CA ASN A 55 -4.67 0.29 2.96
C ASN A 55 -3.34 0.92 3.41
N LEU A 56 -2.77 1.83 2.62
CA LEU A 56 -1.55 2.55 3.02
C LEU A 56 -1.83 3.46 4.22
N GLN A 57 -2.97 4.16 4.26
CA GLN A 57 -3.36 4.99 5.41
C GLN A 57 -3.51 4.13 6.67
N LYS A 58 -4.21 2.99 6.55
CA LYS A 58 -4.37 2.03 7.65
C LYS A 58 -3.03 1.48 8.15
N ALA A 59 -2.13 1.12 7.24
CA ALA A 59 -0.79 0.68 7.60
C ALA A 59 -0.04 1.80 8.32
N TYR A 60 0.00 3.01 7.75
CA TYR A 60 0.64 4.17 8.36
C TYR A 60 0.16 4.42 9.80
N ASP A 61 -1.15 4.38 10.03
CA ASP A 61 -1.74 4.57 11.37
C ASP A 61 -1.39 3.43 12.32
N SER A 62 -1.45 2.18 11.85
CA SER A 62 -1.05 1.02 12.64
C SER A 62 0.41 1.14 13.10
N GLU A 63 1.32 1.47 12.18
CA GLU A 63 2.75 1.63 12.49
C GLU A 63 3.02 2.80 13.43
N ALA A 64 2.31 3.92 13.26
CA ALA A 64 2.41 5.06 14.15
C ALA A 64 1.98 4.71 15.58
N ASN A 65 0.95 3.87 15.74
CA ASN A 65 0.47 3.43 17.03
C ASN A 65 1.40 2.39 17.67
N SER A 66 1.87 1.40 16.89
CA SER A 66 2.84 0.40 17.36
C SER A 66 4.14 1.06 17.82
N HIS A 67 4.62 2.09 17.11
CA HIS A 67 5.75 2.91 17.55
C HIS A 67 5.55 3.48 18.97
N VAL A 68 4.43 4.14 19.23
CA VAL A 68 4.14 4.74 20.55
C VAL A 68 3.98 3.66 21.62
N LEU A 69 3.32 2.55 21.29
CA LEU A 69 3.17 1.42 22.21
C LEU A 69 4.52 0.87 22.65
N TYR A 70 5.44 0.64 21.70
CA TYR A 70 6.77 0.13 22.00
C TYR A 70 7.62 1.12 22.79
N LEU A 71 7.51 2.43 22.54
CA LEU A 71 8.18 3.43 23.39
C LEU A 71 7.71 3.35 24.85
N ASN A 72 6.41 3.20 25.06
CA ASN A 72 5.85 3.07 26.41
C ASN A 72 6.29 1.76 27.08
N PHE A 73 6.37 0.67 26.33
CA PHE A 73 6.89 -0.60 26.85
C PHE A 73 8.38 -0.53 27.16
N ALA A 74 9.17 0.16 26.33
CA ALA A 74 10.58 0.40 26.57
C ALA A 74 10.79 1.15 27.88
N GLU A 75 10.02 2.22 28.12
CA GLU A 75 10.11 2.98 29.36
C GLU A 75 9.79 2.11 30.58
N LYS A 76 8.71 1.34 30.49
CA LYS A 76 8.33 0.43 31.57
C LYS A 76 9.40 -0.62 31.87
N ALA A 77 10.05 -1.15 30.83
CA ALA A 77 11.17 -2.08 30.99
C ALA A 77 12.39 -1.44 31.65
N ARG A 78 12.67 -0.14 31.38
CA ARG A 78 13.73 0.61 32.08
C ARG A 78 13.42 0.76 33.56
N GLU A 79 12.19 1.17 33.90
CA GLU A 79 11.73 1.33 35.29
C GLU A 79 11.90 0.05 36.11
N GLU A 80 11.63 -1.11 35.48
CA GLU A 80 11.70 -2.42 36.13
C GLU A 80 13.10 -3.07 36.08
N GLY A 81 14.08 -2.40 35.45
CA GLY A 81 15.47 -2.86 35.37
C GLY A 81 15.72 -3.97 34.34
N TYR A 82 14.85 -4.13 33.34
CA TYR A 82 15.06 -5.02 32.19
C TYR A 82 15.76 -4.25 31.05
N LYS A 83 17.07 -4.03 31.21
CA LYS A 83 17.87 -3.17 30.31
C LYS A 83 17.76 -3.59 28.84
N ASP A 84 17.98 -4.87 28.53
CA ASP A 84 17.99 -5.31 27.13
C ASP A 84 16.59 -5.48 26.56
N VAL A 85 15.58 -5.76 27.39
CA VAL A 85 14.18 -5.74 26.95
C VAL A 85 13.75 -4.31 26.62
N ALA A 86 14.19 -3.32 27.39
CA ALA A 86 13.97 -1.91 27.07
C ALA A 86 14.64 -1.52 25.75
N LEU A 87 15.89 -1.97 25.53
CA LEU A 87 16.59 -1.78 24.26
C LEU A 87 15.84 -2.44 23.11
N LEU A 88 15.31 -3.66 23.30
CA LEU A 88 14.50 -4.35 22.31
C LEU A 88 13.24 -3.57 21.96
N PHE A 89 12.46 -3.12 22.94
CA PHE A 89 11.27 -2.33 22.65
C PHE A 89 11.61 -1.00 21.97
N GLN A 90 12.68 -0.33 22.37
CA GLN A 90 13.15 0.87 21.67
C GLN A 90 13.53 0.58 20.21
N THR A 91 14.19 -0.56 19.98
CA THR A 91 14.62 -1.01 18.65
C THR A 91 13.41 -1.33 17.76
N LEU A 92 12.38 -2.01 18.30
CA LEU A 92 11.12 -2.24 17.59
C LEU A 92 10.39 -0.92 17.31
N ALA A 93 10.35 0.01 18.26
CA ALA A 93 9.77 1.33 18.04
C ALA A 93 10.47 2.05 16.86
N ASP A 94 11.80 1.99 16.78
CA ASP A 94 12.56 2.55 15.67
C ASP A 94 12.22 1.88 14.33
N ALA A 95 12.00 0.56 14.31
CA ALA A 95 11.56 -0.18 13.14
C ALA A 95 10.16 0.27 12.66
N GLU A 96 9.17 0.39 13.55
CA GLU A 96 7.83 0.83 13.16
C GLU A 96 7.80 2.27 12.66
N LYS A 97 8.70 3.11 13.19
CA LYS A 97 8.92 4.45 12.63
C LYS A 97 9.37 4.38 11.18
N ILE A 98 10.27 3.46 10.83
CA ILE A 98 10.75 3.26 9.45
C ILE A 98 9.61 2.74 8.56
N HIS A 99 8.81 1.78 9.02
CA HIS A 99 7.64 1.29 8.30
C HIS A 99 6.64 2.42 8.00
N ARG A 100 6.27 3.18 9.03
CA ARG A 100 5.41 4.35 8.93
C ARG A 100 5.94 5.34 7.89
N ASP A 101 7.23 5.70 7.99
CA ASP A 101 7.86 6.67 7.09
C ASP A 101 7.97 6.15 5.65
N ASN A 102 8.09 4.83 5.45
CA ASN A 102 8.01 4.19 4.14
C ASN A 102 6.60 4.27 3.53
N HIS A 103 5.57 3.94 4.30
CA HIS A 103 4.17 4.05 3.84
C HIS A 103 3.80 5.50 3.52
N LYS A 104 4.20 6.44 4.39
CA LYS A 104 4.04 7.88 4.18
C LYS A 104 4.59 8.32 2.82
N ARG A 105 5.82 7.92 2.48
CA ARG A 105 6.44 8.28 1.19
C ARG A 105 5.62 7.78 0.01
N VAL A 106 5.00 6.61 0.10
CA VAL A 106 4.14 6.08 -0.96
C VAL A 106 2.81 6.85 -1.02
N ILE A 107 2.20 7.16 0.13
CA ILE A 107 0.98 7.99 0.20
C ILE A 107 1.20 9.35 -0.48
N GLU A 108 2.31 10.02 -0.16
CA GLU A 108 2.69 11.31 -0.75
C GLU A 108 2.95 11.18 -2.25
N ALA A 109 3.64 10.12 -2.69
CA ALA A 109 3.86 9.86 -4.11
C ALA A 109 2.57 9.57 -4.90
N MET A 110 1.51 9.12 -4.21
CA MET A 110 0.17 8.96 -4.78
C MET A 110 -0.65 10.25 -4.80
N GLY A 111 -0.08 11.38 -4.36
CA GLY A 111 -0.74 12.69 -4.33
C GLY A 111 -1.69 12.89 -3.15
N ALA A 112 -1.57 12.04 -2.11
CA ALA A 112 -2.35 12.14 -0.89
C ALA A 112 -1.47 12.58 0.30
N THR A 113 -2.09 12.96 1.40
CA THR A 113 -1.41 13.22 2.68
C THR A 113 -1.74 12.10 3.66
N PRO A 114 -0.80 11.64 4.49
CA PRO A 114 -1.12 10.73 5.58
C PRO A 114 -2.23 11.33 6.44
N GLU A 115 -3.24 10.52 6.75
CA GLU A 115 -4.35 10.96 7.59
C GLU A 115 -3.85 11.30 9.00
N LYS A 116 -4.56 12.22 9.67
CA LYS A 116 -4.11 12.77 10.94
C LYS A 116 -4.17 11.69 12.01
N ILE A 117 -3.02 11.45 12.63
CA ILE A 117 -2.82 10.58 13.79
C ILE A 117 -3.80 11.01 14.90
N MET A 118 -4.92 10.29 15.04
CA MET A 118 -5.66 10.32 16.30
C MET A 118 -4.87 9.44 17.27
N ILE A 119 -4.01 10.07 18.09
CA ILE A 119 -3.52 9.43 19.31
C ILE A 119 -4.76 9.25 20.20
N VAL A 120 -5.53 8.19 19.98
CA VAL A 120 -6.53 7.78 20.94
C VAL A 120 -5.72 7.28 22.14
N PRO A 121 -5.86 7.87 23.33
CA PRO A 121 -5.40 7.19 24.52
C PRO A 121 -6.21 5.88 24.56
N GLN A 122 -5.56 4.72 24.38
CA GLN A 122 -6.07 3.35 24.59
C GLN A 122 -6.47 2.46 23.38
N VAL A 123 -6.35 2.84 22.10
CA VAL A 123 -7.01 2.00 21.05
C VAL A 123 -6.25 1.87 19.73
N ALA A 124 -5.22 1.02 19.69
CA ALA A 124 -4.78 0.40 18.44
C ALA A 124 -4.08 -0.93 18.76
N SER A 125 -4.59 -1.99 18.15
CA SER A 125 -4.39 -3.40 18.48
C SER A 125 -5.24 -3.88 19.66
N ASN A 126 -5.76 -5.10 19.58
CA ASN A 126 -6.56 -5.78 20.61
C ASN A 126 -5.74 -6.15 21.87
N ILE A 127 -4.82 -5.28 22.26
CA ILE A 127 -4.15 -5.27 23.54
C ILE A 127 -4.88 -4.19 24.32
N ASP A 128 -5.44 -4.51 25.50
CA ASP A 128 -5.82 -3.48 26.46
C ASP A 128 -4.62 -2.53 26.58
N GLY A 129 -4.71 -1.34 25.99
CA GLY A 129 -3.63 -0.38 25.71
C GLY A 129 -2.92 0.17 26.95
N GLU A 130 -3.16 -0.49 28.08
CA GLU A 130 -2.53 -0.36 29.36
C GLU A 130 -1.12 -0.95 29.32
N VAL A 131 -0.15 -0.09 29.58
CA VAL A 131 1.21 -0.47 29.93
C VAL A 131 1.15 -1.27 31.23
N ASP A 132 1.60 -2.52 31.19
CA ASP A 132 1.64 -3.44 32.33
C ASP A 132 3.12 -3.75 32.69
N SER A 133 3.40 -4.70 33.57
CA SER A 133 4.76 -5.20 33.80
C SER A 133 5.44 -5.67 32.52
N THR A 134 6.76 -5.59 32.45
CA THR A 134 7.58 -5.98 31.28
C THR A 134 7.24 -7.38 30.78
N THR A 135 7.13 -8.34 31.70
CA THR A 135 6.76 -9.72 31.39
C THR A 135 5.35 -9.83 30.81
N ASN A 136 4.40 -9.04 31.32
CA ASN A 136 3.05 -8.99 30.79
C ASN A 136 3.00 -8.33 29.43
N ASN A 137 3.74 -7.24 29.20
CA ASN A 137 3.84 -6.58 27.89
C ASN A 137 4.41 -7.51 26.82
N LEU A 138 5.51 -8.22 27.11
CA LEU A 138 6.03 -9.29 26.24
C LEU A 138 4.98 -10.38 25.98
N SER A 139 4.27 -10.80 27.02
CA SER A 139 3.21 -11.79 26.90
C SER A 139 2.02 -11.30 26.07
N LYS A 140 1.67 -10.00 26.17
CA LYS A 140 0.61 -9.36 25.37
C LYS A 140 0.99 -9.34 23.90
N LEU A 141 2.23 -8.97 23.55
CA LEU A 141 2.73 -8.98 22.17
C LEU A 141 2.68 -10.38 21.54
N ILE A 142 3.14 -11.40 22.25
CA ILE A 142 3.15 -12.77 21.71
C ILE A 142 1.74 -13.38 21.69
N ARG A 143 0.89 -13.05 22.67
CA ARG A 143 -0.53 -13.44 22.62
C ARG A 143 -1.27 -12.76 21.50
N ARG A 144 -0.93 -11.51 21.16
CA ARG A 144 -1.48 -10.81 19.99
C ARG A 144 -1.17 -11.62 18.75
N ASP A 145 0.09 -12.01 18.54
CA ASP A 145 0.51 -12.83 17.41
C ASP A 145 -0.27 -14.17 17.35
N LEU A 146 -0.41 -14.86 18.50
CA LEU A 146 -1.11 -16.15 18.59
C LEU A 146 -2.64 -16.06 18.47
N ARG A 147 -3.28 -15.02 19.01
CA ARG A 147 -4.76 -14.86 18.95
C ARG A 147 -5.22 -14.44 17.57
N SER A 148 -4.40 -13.68 16.86
CA SER A 148 -4.64 -13.37 15.45
C SER A 148 -4.28 -14.52 14.52
N SER A 149 -3.50 -15.50 14.96
CA SER A 149 -3.02 -16.64 14.15
C SER A 149 -4.13 -17.55 13.64
N VAL A 150 -4.82 -17.14 12.57
CA VAL A 150 -5.35 -18.08 11.59
C VAL A 150 -4.12 -18.57 10.81
N ASN A 151 -3.76 -19.84 10.97
CA ASN A 151 -2.58 -20.49 10.36
C ASN A 151 -1.19 -20.12 10.92
N GLY A 152 -1.10 -19.42 12.06
CA GLY A 152 0.19 -19.05 12.68
C GLY A 152 0.71 -17.65 12.35
N GLU A 153 -0.10 -16.77 11.75
CA GLU A 153 0.28 -15.40 11.38
C GLU A 153 -0.22 -14.34 12.39
N SER A 154 0.60 -13.32 12.69
CA SER A 154 0.17 -12.18 13.50
C SER A 154 -0.89 -11.31 12.79
N ALA A 155 -1.57 -10.44 13.55
CA ALA A 155 -2.60 -9.55 13.01
C ALA A 155 -2.04 -8.63 11.92
N GLU A 156 -0.82 -8.13 12.14
CA GLU A 156 -0.08 -7.33 11.16
C GLU A 156 0.31 -8.17 9.94
N GLN A 157 0.74 -9.42 10.13
CA GLN A 157 1.08 -10.31 9.02
C GLN A 157 -0.14 -10.59 8.12
N GLN A 158 -1.31 -10.85 8.72
CA GLN A 158 -2.55 -11.02 7.98
C GLN A 158 -3.01 -9.74 7.28
N MET A 159 -2.93 -8.60 7.96
CA MET A 159 -3.23 -7.30 7.38
C MET A 159 -2.35 -7.06 6.15
N TYR A 160 -1.03 -7.23 6.27
CA TYR A 160 -0.11 -7.07 5.15
C TYR A 160 -0.35 -8.07 4.03
N ALA A 161 -0.70 -9.32 4.33
CA ALA A 161 -1.06 -10.31 3.30
C ALA A 161 -2.24 -9.83 2.44
N GLN A 162 -3.27 -9.25 3.06
CA GLN A 162 -4.42 -8.66 2.36
C GLN A 162 -4.03 -7.41 1.57
N PHE A 163 -3.21 -6.52 2.16
CA PHE A 163 -2.76 -5.29 1.51
C PHE A 163 -1.89 -5.56 0.29
N ILE A 164 -1.00 -6.56 0.37
CA ILE A 164 -0.20 -7.06 -0.75
C ILE A 164 -1.08 -7.56 -1.89
N LYS A 165 -2.15 -8.32 -1.57
CA LYS A 165 -3.10 -8.79 -2.58
C LYS A 165 -3.78 -7.62 -3.28
N GLN A 166 -4.24 -6.61 -2.53
CA GLN A 166 -4.89 -5.45 -3.11
C GLN A 166 -3.92 -4.59 -3.94
N ALA A 167 -2.70 -4.35 -3.47
CA ALA A 167 -1.70 -3.58 -4.20
C ALA A 167 -1.34 -4.23 -5.56
N LYS A 168 -1.36 -5.58 -5.63
CA LYS A 168 -1.23 -6.30 -6.90
C LYS A 168 -2.43 -6.08 -7.83
N LEU A 169 -3.65 -6.13 -7.29
CA LEU A 169 -4.87 -5.90 -8.07
C LEU A 169 -4.92 -4.48 -8.65
N ASP A 170 -4.47 -3.49 -7.88
CA ASP A 170 -4.40 -2.09 -8.30
C ASP A 170 -3.15 -1.78 -9.15
N ASN A 171 -2.28 -2.77 -9.41
CA ASN A 171 -0.98 -2.61 -10.09
C ASN A 171 -0.07 -1.52 -9.46
N ASN A 172 -0.15 -1.34 -8.14
CA ASN A 172 0.64 -0.34 -7.43
C ASN A 172 1.93 -0.97 -6.88
N SER A 173 3.01 -0.87 -7.67
CA SER A 173 4.31 -1.48 -7.34
C SER A 173 4.99 -0.84 -6.13
N ALA A 174 4.78 0.46 -5.90
CA ALA A 174 5.33 1.18 -4.76
C ALA A 174 4.70 0.71 -3.44
N ALA A 175 3.36 0.63 -3.41
CA ALA A 175 2.61 0.08 -2.27
C ALA A 175 2.97 -1.40 -2.02
N LEU A 176 3.04 -2.19 -3.10
CA LEU A 176 3.44 -3.59 -3.02
C LEU A 176 4.82 -3.77 -2.37
N LYS A 177 5.78 -2.91 -2.73
CA LYS A 177 7.13 -2.96 -2.17
C LYS A 177 7.12 -2.65 -0.67
N THR A 178 6.46 -1.56 -0.25
CA THR A 178 6.45 -1.17 1.16
C THR A 178 5.72 -2.21 2.03
N PHE A 179 4.58 -2.74 1.59
CA PHE A 179 3.87 -3.79 2.32
C PHE A 179 4.66 -5.10 2.45
N LYS A 180 5.33 -5.54 1.38
CA LYS A 180 6.19 -6.73 1.43
C LYS A 180 7.37 -6.54 2.39
N THR A 181 7.95 -5.35 2.38
CA THR A 181 9.12 -5.05 3.21
C THR A 181 8.75 -5.06 4.69
N ALA A 182 7.65 -4.39 5.06
CA ALA A 182 7.13 -4.41 6.43
C ALA A 182 6.79 -5.85 6.88
N LEU A 183 6.09 -6.64 6.04
CA LEU A 183 5.78 -8.03 6.37
C LEU A 183 7.03 -8.87 6.73
N VAL A 184 8.13 -8.70 6.00
CA VAL A 184 9.39 -9.42 6.29
C VAL A 184 9.98 -8.98 7.64
N ALA A 185 9.95 -7.67 7.94
CA ALA A 185 10.39 -7.14 9.22
C ALA A 185 9.50 -7.66 10.37
N GLU A 186 8.17 -7.71 10.20
CA GLU A 186 7.27 -8.22 11.25
C GLU A 186 7.52 -9.68 11.60
N HIS A 187 7.88 -10.52 10.62
CA HIS A 187 8.31 -11.88 10.91
C HIS A 187 9.60 -11.92 11.75
N LYS A 188 10.51 -10.96 11.56
CA LYS A 188 11.73 -10.85 12.39
C LYS A 188 11.42 -10.35 13.79
N HIS A 189 10.48 -9.41 13.91
CA HIS A 189 10.00 -8.90 15.20
C HIS A 189 9.43 -10.03 16.05
N SER A 190 8.50 -10.80 15.50
CA SER A 190 7.89 -11.93 16.23
C SER A 190 8.94 -12.98 16.63
N GLN A 191 9.89 -13.30 15.74
CA GLN A 191 10.98 -14.23 16.03
C GLN A 191 11.86 -13.80 17.20
N ILE A 192 12.22 -12.51 17.28
CA ILE A 192 13.03 -12.00 18.39
C ILE A 192 12.22 -11.97 19.69
N LEU A 193 10.97 -11.51 19.64
CA LEU A 193 10.08 -11.48 20.80
C LEU A 193 9.92 -12.88 21.40
N ASP A 194 9.69 -13.90 20.58
CA ASP A 194 9.57 -15.30 21.02
C ASP A 194 10.86 -15.80 21.72
N ARG A 195 12.03 -15.48 21.16
CA ARG A 195 13.32 -15.82 21.79
C ARG A 195 13.48 -15.16 23.16
N VAL A 196 13.17 -13.86 23.25
CA VAL A 196 13.30 -13.09 24.50
C VAL A 196 12.34 -13.61 25.56
N LYS A 197 11.09 -13.90 25.21
CA LYS A 197 10.12 -14.47 26.17
C LYS A 197 10.55 -15.85 26.66
N GLY A 198 11.11 -16.69 25.78
CA GLY A 198 11.65 -18.00 26.15
C GLY A 198 12.86 -17.93 27.09
N ASN A 199 13.53 -16.78 27.15
CA ASN A 199 14.77 -16.60 27.90
C ASN A 199 14.88 -15.24 28.61
N LEU A 200 13.81 -14.82 29.29
CA LEU A 200 13.70 -13.45 29.82
C LEU A 200 14.79 -13.09 30.84
N ASN A 201 15.28 -14.07 31.61
CA ASN A 201 16.31 -13.83 32.62
C ASN A 201 17.64 -13.40 31.98
N ASP A 202 18.02 -13.98 30.85
CA ASP A 202 19.24 -13.61 30.13
C ASP A 202 19.13 -12.19 29.55
N TRP A 203 17.92 -11.76 29.20
CA TRP A 203 17.65 -10.42 28.66
C TRP A 203 17.40 -9.36 29.74
N LYS A 204 17.53 -9.69 31.02
CA LYS A 204 17.33 -8.71 32.08
C LYS A 204 18.51 -7.73 32.20
N LEU A 205 19.74 -8.24 32.15
CA LEU A 205 20.97 -7.48 32.41
C LEU A 205 22.14 -7.85 31.47
N ALA A 206 21.87 -8.51 30.36
CA ALA A 206 22.90 -8.76 29.36
C ALA A 206 23.34 -7.44 28.67
N ASP A 207 24.22 -7.57 27.68
CA ASP A 207 24.68 -6.46 26.85
C ASP A 207 24.46 -6.82 25.38
N HIS A 208 23.22 -7.22 25.05
CA HIS A 208 22.87 -7.57 23.69
C HIS A 208 22.97 -6.33 22.80
N GLN A 209 23.67 -6.47 21.67
CA GLN A 209 23.68 -5.47 20.62
C GLN A 209 22.56 -5.76 19.62
N LEU A 210 21.60 -4.85 19.51
CA LEU A 210 20.54 -4.93 18.51
C LEU A 210 20.86 -4.06 17.29
N TYR A 211 20.23 -4.37 16.17
CA TYR A 211 20.39 -3.66 14.89
C TYR A 211 19.04 -3.43 14.22
N VAL A 212 18.90 -2.31 13.52
CA VAL A 212 17.74 -2.02 12.66
C VAL A 212 18.20 -1.60 11.27
N CYS A 213 17.62 -2.23 10.25
CA CYS A 213 17.79 -1.81 8.87
C CYS A 213 17.08 -0.48 8.61
N GLN A 214 17.83 0.58 8.31
CA GLN A 214 17.30 1.93 8.11
C GLN A 214 16.42 2.07 6.86
N LEU A 215 16.44 1.07 5.97
CA LEU A 215 15.62 1.05 4.75
C LEU A 215 14.36 0.21 4.92
N THR A 216 14.45 -0.91 5.64
CA THR A 216 13.37 -1.91 5.69
C THR A 216 12.67 -2.01 7.02
N GLY A 217 13.28 -1.55 8.12
CA GLY A 217 12.79 -1.79 9.48
C GLY A 217 13.14 -3.18 10.03
N GLU A 218 13.79 -4.05 9.25
CA GLU A 218 14.20 -5.37 9.74
C GLU A 218 15.09 -5.24 10.98
N THR A 219 14.73 -5.97 12.04
CA THR A 219 15.42 -5.96 13.32
C THR A 219 16.23 -7.25 13.53
N PHE A 220 17.43 -7.12 14.11
CA PHE A 220 18.35 -8.24 14.35
C PHE A 220 18.96 -8.18 15.75
N ASP A 221 19.19 -9.36 16.34
CA ASP A 221 19.94 -9.59 17.58
C ASP A 221 21.40 -9.98 17.34
N SER A 222 21.87 -9.84 16.10
CA SER A 222 23.27 -9.98 15.69
C SER A 222 23.52 -9.17 14.42
N HIS A 223 24.77 -8.83 14.15
CA HIS A 223 25.12 -7.98 13.00
C HIS A 223 24.74 -8.67 11.67
N PRO A 224 23.84 -8.11 10.85
CA PRO A 224 23.33 -8.79 9.65
C PRO A 224 24.28 -8.75 8.45
N GLY A 225 25.37 -8.00 8.54
CA GLY A 225 26.35 -7.85 7.44
C GLY A 225 25.86 -6.90 6.34
N LEU A 226 24.81 -6.13 6.62
CA LEU A 226 24.20 -5.16 5.71
C LEU A 226 24.54 -3.76 6.18
N GLU A 227 25.15 -2.95 5.31
CA GLU A 227 25.56 -1.57 5.63
C GLU A 227 24.39 -0.67 6.04
N ALA A 228 23.21 -0.91 5.48
CA ALA A 228 22.00 -0.20 5.82
C ALA A 228 21.48 -0.51 7.24
N CYS A 229 22.02 -1.52 7.93
CA CYS A 229 21.62 -1.90 9.28
C CYS A 229 22.58 -1.33 10.31
N SER A 230 22.08 -0.46 11.17
CA SER A 230 22.88 0.23 12.18
C SER A 230 22.64 -0.34 13.57
N PRO A 231 23.67 -0.39 14.44
CA PRO A 231 23.52 -0.78 15.83
C PRO A 231 22.63 0.21 16.60
N LYS A 232 21.99 -0.28 17.67
CA LYS A 232 21.12 0.48 18.58
C LYS A 232 21.63 0.48 20.01
#